data_AF-A0A2S3R1U5-F1
#
_entry.id   AF-A0A2S3R1U5-F1
#
_cell.length_a   1.000
_cell.length_b   1.000
_cell.length_c   1.000
_cell.angle_alpha   90.00
_cell.angle_beta   90.00
_cell.angle_gamma   90.00
#
_symmetry.space_group_name_H-M   'P 1'
#
loop_
_entity.id
_entity.type
_entity.pdbx_description
1 polymer ?
#
loop_
_entity_poly.entity_id
_entity_poly.type
_entity_poly.pdbx_seq_one_letter_code
_entity_poly.pdbx_strand_id
1 'polypeptide(L)'
;MLDWSKQRDQTHTLKHRAILTLVLVAVLYVIFFMKLDRYAVTLNTEIADTVEFVGEQDGNKIVKRSQLYYQLAKKYIPEKTVNSHSYVEEKTSKWKQIRWASAKLSDLGDKLELLLYQCLFRWSLMQYWALTLAPIVAAMVFEGYKVREIKMYEFGMSSGKRQMIWLKSFAFLLFMVNVYMFLPYSSNFGPYYPPAAVLLSGFALKQITSHITKAF
;
A
#
# COMPACT_ATOMS: atom_id res chain seq x y z
N MET A 1 13.80 -35.99 -11.35
CA MET A 1 14.24 -35.20 -10.19
C MET A 1 13.71 -33.78 -10.39
N LEU A 2 12.60 -33.43 -9.75
CA LEU A 2 12.01 -32.08 -9.86
C LEU A 2 12.93 -31.11 -9.12
N ASP A 3 13.54 -30.20 -9.87
CA ASP A 3 14.51 -29.25 -9.36
C ASP A 3 13.79 -28.13 -8.58
N TRP A 4 13.59 -28.39 -7.29
CA TRP A 4 12.93 -27.52 -6.32
C TRP A 4 13.64 -26.17 -6.11
N SER A 5 14.85 -25.99 -6.64
CA SER A 5 15.58 -24.71 -6.63
C SER A 5 15.03 -23.77 -7.70
N LYS A 6 14.93 -24.25 -8.94
CA LYS A 6 14.46 -23.50 -10.12
C LYS A 6 13.01 -23.03 -9.99
N GLN A 7 12.15 -23.85 -9.40
CA GLN A 7 10.75 -23.50 -9.16
C GLN A 7 10.59 -22.41 -8.08
N ARG A 8 11.48 -22.36 -7.09
CA ARG A 8 11.46 -21.34 -6.03
C ARG A 8 11.78 -19.96 -6.61
N ASP A 9 12.85 -19.85 -7.40
CA ASP A 9 13.27 -18.59 -8.03
C ASP A 9 12.23 -18.03 -9.02
N GLN A 10 11.56 -18.92 -9.77
CA GLN A 10 10.48 -18.51 -10.68
C GLN A 10 9.26 -17.95 -9.93
N THR A 11 8.91 -18.49 -8.76
CA THR A 11 7.77 -17.98 -7.99
C THR A 11 8.06 -16.62 -7.33
N HIS A 12 9.29 -16.36 -6.89
CA HIS A 12 9.70 -15.05 -6.35
C HIS A 12 9.67 -13.97 -7.44
N THR A 13 10.16 -14.29 -8.64
CA THR A 13 10.14 -13.38 -9.78
C THR A 13 8.71 -13.07 -10.26
N LEU A 14 7.81 -14.05 -10.26
CA LEU A 14 6.39 -13.83 -10.62
C LEU A 14 5.67 -12.87 -9.66
N LYS A 15 5.84 -13.02 -8.34
CA LYS A 15 5.21 -12.14 -7.34
C LYS A 15 5.72 -10.70 -7.43
N HIS A 16 7.03 -10.53 -7.57
CA HIS A 16 7.63 -9.20 -7.77
C HIS A 16 7.16 -8.57 -9.06
N ARG A 17 7.11 -9.33 -10.15
CA ARG A 17 6.57 -8.86 -11.44
C ARG A 17 5.11 -8.44 -11.32
N ALA A 18 4.28 -9.20 -10.61
CA ALA A 18 2.87 -8.87 -10.39
C ALA A 18 2.70 -7.54 -9.63
N ILE A 19 3.47 -7.33 -8.55
CA ILE A 19 3.47 -6.06 -7.80
C ILE A 19 3.95 -4.92 -8.70
N LEU A 20 5.04 -5.10 -9.45
CA LEU A 20 5.56 -4.09 -10.38
C LEU A 20 4.55 -3.75 -11.48
N THR A 21 3.89 -4.74 -12.07
CA THR A 21 2.82 -4.49 -13.05
C THR A 21 1.64 -3.77 -12.42
N LEU A 22 1.27 -4.07 -11.18
CA LEU A 22 0.19 -3.37 -10.50
C LEU A 22 0.56 -1.90 -10.24
N VAL A 23 1.77 -1.65 -9.73
CA VAL A 23 2.30 -0.29 -9.55
C VAL A 23 2.30 0.44 -10.89
N LEU A 24 2.78 -0.20 -11.95
CA LEU A 24 2.86 0.39 -13.28
C LEU A 24 1.46 0.67 -13.86
N VAL A 25 0.49 -0.22 -13.68
CA VAL A 25 -0.91 -0.02 -14.09
C VAL A 25 -1.55 1.12 -13.30
N ALA A 26 -1.33 1.21 -11.99
CA ALA A 26 -1.83 2.29 -11.17
C ALA A 26 -1.22 3.64 -11.58
N VAL A 27 0.08 3.67 -11.82
CA VAL A 27 0.81 4.86 -12.32
C VAL A 27 0.30 5.27 -13.69
N LEU A 28 0.15 4.33 -14.64
CA LEU A 28 -0.43 4.61 -15.95
C LEU A 28 -1.88 5.10 -15.83
N TYR A 29 -2.68 4.52 -14.94
CA TYR A 29 -4.06 4.94 -14.72
C TYR A 29 -4.12 6.40 -14.24
N VAL A 30 -3.33 6.75 -13.21
CA VAL A 30 -3.23 8.11 -12.68
C VAL A 30 -2.75 9.09 -13.76
N ILE A 31 -1.73 8.70 -14.54
CA ILE A 31 -1.13 9.54 -15.57
C ILE A 31 -2.10 9.80 -16.74
N PHE A 32 -2.78 8.77 -17.24
CA PHE A 32 -3.58 8.87 -18.46
C PHE A 32 -5.05 9.23 -18.21
N PHE A 33 -5.63 8.82 -17.08
CA PHE A 33 -7.08 8.92 -16.86
C PHE A 33 -7.49 9.94 -15.80
N MET A 34 -6.62 10.31 -14.83
CA MET A 34 -6.96 11.33 -13.83
C MET A 34 -6.49 12.74 -14.21
N LYS A 35 -7.41 13.70 -14.09
CA LYS A 35 -7.10 15.14 -14.10
C LYS A 35 -6.62 15.55 -12.71
N LEU A 36 -5.60 16.42 -12.65
CA LEU A 36 -4.97 16.87 -11.41
C LEU A 36 -5.99 17.42 -10.40
N ASP A 37 -6.88 18.31 -10.85
CA ASP A 37 -7.90 18.93 -9.98
C ASP A 37 -8.83 17.90 -9.35
N ARG A 38 -9.29 16.94 -10.15
CA ARG A 38 -10.15 15.85 -9.64
C ARG A 38 -9.39 14.98 -8.66
N TYR A 39 -8.10 14.76 -8.90
CA TYR A 39 -7.28 13.94 -8.03
C TYR A 39 -7.07 14.60 -6.67
N ALA A 40 -6.73 15.89 -6.65
CA ALA A 40 -6.59 16.66 -5.43
C ALA A 40 -7.89 16.69 -4.61
N VAL A 41 -9.05 16.85 -5.27
CA VAL A 41 -10.36 16.78 -4.62
C VAL A 41 -10.60 15.40 -3.99
N THR A 42 -10.36 14.31 -4.74
CA THR A 42 -10.53 12.94 -4.22
C THR A 42 -9.65 12.65 -3.01
N LEU A 43 -8.41 13.13 -3.02
CA LEU A 43 -7.49 12.95 -1.90
C LEU A 43 -7.92 13.75 -0.67
N ASN A 44 -8.37 14.99 -0.87
CA ASN A 44 -8.87 15.82 0.23
C ASN A 44 -10.17 15.25 0.83
N THR A 45 -11.06 14.71 0.02
CA THR A 45 -12.26 14.01 0.53
C THR A 45 -11.88 12.78 1.32
N GLU A 46 -10.92 11.98 0.86
CA GLU A 46 -10.45 10.80 1.61
C GLU A 46 -9.84 11.19 2.96
N ILE A 47 -9.08 12.29 3.01
CA ILE A 47 -8.54 12.82 4.27
C ILE A 47 -9.67 13.28 5.20
N ALA A 48 -10.65 14.02 4.68
CA ALA A 48 -11.79 14.49 5.45
C ALA A 48 -12.60 13.31 6.03
N ASP A 49 -12.96 12.33 5.20
CA ASP A 49 -13.69 11.13 5.62
C ASP A 49 -12.89 10.34 6.67
N THR A 50 -11.56 10.29 6.55
CA THR A 50 -10.69 9.63 7.53
C THR A 50 -10.69 10.37 8.86
N VAL A 51 -10.62 11.71 8.85
CA VAL A 51 -10.65 12.53 10.06
C VAL A 51 -12.01 12.42 10.75
N GLU A 52 -13.09 12.39 9.99
CA GLU A 52 -14.45 12.16 10.50
C GLU A 52 -14.57 10.75 11.11
N PHE A 53 -14.07 9.72 10.42
CA PHE A 53 -14.18 8.33 10.87
C PHE A 53 -13.35 8.00 12.11
N VAL A 54 -12.12 8.52 12.18
CA VAL A 54 -11.20 8.25 13.30
C VAL A 54 -11.42 9.22 14.47
N GLY A 55 -12.02 10.38 14.21
CA GLY A 55 -12.18 11.48 15.15
C GLY A 55 -11.08 12.53 15.03
N GLU A 56 -11.42 13.79 15.25
CA GLU A 56 -10.57 14.94 14.92
C GLU A 56 -9.17 14.89 15.54
N GLN A 57 -9.05 14.48 16.80
CA GLN A 57 -7.76 14.46 17.50
C GLN A 57 -6.78 13.46 16.88
N ASP A 58 -7.24 12.24 16.62
CA ASP A 58 -6.41 11.17 16.08
C ASP A 58 -6.25 11.29 14.56
N GLY A 59 -7.30 11.71 13.84
CA GLY A 59 -7.23 12.07 12.43
C GLY A 59 -6.16 13.13 12.15
N ASN A 60 -6.11 14.19 12.97
CA ASN A 60 -5.08 15.23 12.84
C ASN A 60 -3.66 14.71 13.11
N LYS A 61 -3.48 13.72 14.00
CA LYS A 61 -2.17 13.07 14.20
C LYS A 61 -1.75 12.28 12.96
N ILE A 62 -2.69 11.57 12.33
CA ILE A 62 -2.44 10.78 11.12
C ILE A 62 -1.98 11.70 9.98
N VAL A 63 -2.67 12.84 9.79
CA VAL A 63 -2.33 13.85 8.77
C VAL A 63 -1.00 14.52 9.06
N LYS A 64 -0.72 14.92 10.31
CA LYS A 64 0.59 15.50 10.68
C LYS A 64 1.74 14.53 10.41
N ARG A 65 1.55 13.24 10.71
CA ARG A 65 2.55 12.21 10.44
C ARG A 65 2.75 11.98 8.94
N SER A 66 1.69 12.00 8.12
CA SER A 66 1.83 11.88 6.67
C SER A 66 2.55 13.08 6.05
N GLN A 67 2.30 14.29 6.56
CA GLN A 67 3.04 15.49 6.17
C GLN A 67 4.53 15.38 6.53
N LEU A 68 4.87 14.87 7.71
CA LEU A 68 6.25 14.61 8.11
C LEU A 68 6.92 13.61 7.17
N TYR A 69 6.25 12.48 6.87
CA TYR A 69 6.77 11.51 5.91
C TYR A 69 6.98 12.10 4.53
N TYR A 70 6.07 12.97 4.08
CA TYR A 70 6.20 13.65 2.79
C TYR A 70 7.39 14.60 2.78
N GLN A 71 7.60 15.39 3.83
CA GLN A 71 8.76 16.28 3.95
C GLN A 71 10.08 15.49 3.95
N LEU A 72 10.13 14.35 4.64
CA LEU A 72 11.29 13.45 4.61
C LEU A 72 11.52 12.88 3.21
N ALA A 73 10.46 12.42 2.52
CA ALA A 73 10.57 11.88 1.17
C ALA A 73 11.03 12.96 0.18
N LYS A 74 10.56 14.20 0.33
CA LYS A 74 10.92 15.34 -0.52
C LYS A 74 12.42 15.66 -0.47
N LYS A 75 13.11 15.37 0.64
CA LYS A 75 14.58 15.53 0.74
C LYS A 75 15.35 14.63 -0.25
N TYR A 76 14.77 13.51 -0.66
CA TYR A 76 15.37 12.55 -1.61
C TYR A 76 14.88 12.74 -3.03
N ILE A 77 13.85 13.57 -3.24
CA ILE A 77 13.43 13.99 -4.57
C ILE A 77 14.31 15.19 -4.91
N PRO A 78 15.09 15.16 -6.00
CA PRO A 78 15.83 16.35 -6.40
C PRO A 78 14.82 17.49 -6.51
N GLU A 79 15.07 18.59 -5.78
CA GLU A 79 14.28 19.81 -5.96
C GLU A 79 14.21 20.05 -7.47
N LYS A 80 13.00 20.25 -7.98
CA LYS A 80 12.83 20.86 -9.30
C LYS A 80 13.57 22.19 -9.21
N THR A 81 14.85 22.23 -9.57
CA THR A 81 15.48 23.40 -10.14
C THR A 81 14.81 23.55 -11.50
N VAL A 82 13.56 24.02 -11.48
CA VAL A 82 13.13 24.90 -12.56
C VAL A 82 14.07 26.09 -12.40
N ASN A 83 15.22 26.00 -13.07
CA ASN A 83 15.99 27.16 -13.42
C ASN A 83 14.99 28.06 -14.16
N SER A 84 14.43 29.02 -13.44
CA SER A 84 13.73 30.18 -13.98
C SER A 84 14.69 31.11 -14.73
N HIS A 85 15.94 30.69 -14.96
CA HIS A 85 16.80 31.28 -15.96
C HIS A 85 16.39 30.78 -17.35
N SER A 86 15.41 31.51 -17.88
CA SER A 86 15.33 31.89 -19.28
C SER A 86 16.72 32.02 -19.90
N TYR A 87 17.10 31.04 -20.70
CA TYR A 87 18.18 31.15 -21.70
C TYR A 87 17.67 30.78 -23.11
N VAL A 88 16.35 30.73 -23.29
CA VAL A 88 15.70 30.31 -24.54
C VAL A 88 14.52 31.24 -24.91
N GLU A 89 14.48 32.46 -24.38
CA GLU A 89 13.46 33.45 -24.78
C GLU A 89 13.74 34.14 -26.12
N GLU A 90 14.92 33.99 -26.73
CA GLU A 90 15.24 34.78 -27.93
C GLU A 90 15.00 34.05 -29.27
N LYS A 91 14.60 32.77 -29.31
CA LYS A 91 14.74 32.07 -30.59
C LYS A 91 13.85 30.90 -30.97
N THR A 92 12.56 30.81 -30.64
CA THR A 92 11.79 29.72 -31.31
C THR A 92 10.27 29.86 -31.35
N SER A 93 9.78 30.47 -32.43
CA SER A 93 8.43 30.28 -32.99
C SER A 93 8.14 28.82 -33.44
N LYS A 94 9.10 27.89 -33.25
CA LYS A 94 9.01 26.45 -33.55
C LYS A 94 8.60 25.55 -32.36
N TRP A 95 8.44 26.07 -31.14
CA TRP A 95 8.32 25.25 -29.91
C TRP A 95 6.91 25.14 -29.30
N LYS A 96 5.85 25.43 -30.06
CA LYS A 96 4.45 25.14 -29.63
C LYS A 96 4.24 23.67 -29.26
N GLN A 97 5.00 22.76 -29.88
CA GLN A 97 4.97 21.33 -29.55
C GLN A 97 5.73 20.97 -28.26
N ILE A 98 6.66 21.79 -27.79
CA ILE A 98 7.43 21.45 -26.59
C ILE A 98 6.87 22.18 -25.38
N ARG A 99 6.10 23.26 -25.58
CA ARG A 99 5.31 23.91 -24.54
C ARG A 99 4.19 23.02 -24.00
N TRP A 100 3.55 22.19 -24.85
CA TRP A 100 2.59 21.19 -24.36
C TRP A 100 3.30 20.04 -23.65
N ALA A 101 4.49 19.65 -24.11
CA ALA A 101 5.28 18.62 -23.45
C ALA A 101 5.76 19.08 -22.08
N SER A 102 6.25 20.32 -21.94
CA SER A 102 6.68 20.89 -20.65
C SER A 102 5.50 21.10 -19.69
N ALA A 103 4.35 21.58 -20.17
CA ALA A 103 3.13 21.71 -19.36
C ALA A 103 2.54 20.35 -18.96
N LYS A 104 2.62 19.33 -19.82
CA LYS A 104 2.28 17.95 -19.45
C LYS A 104 3.29 17.37 -18.48
N LEU A 105 4.58 17.66 -18.62
CA LEU A 105 5.63 17.19 -17.69
C LEU A 105 5.50 17.85 -16.30
N SER A 106 5.10 19.13 -16.22
CA SER A 106 4.78 19.76 -14.94
C SER A 106 3.54 19.11 -14.29
N ASP A 107 2.45 18.94 -15.05
CA ASP A 107 1.22 18.27 -14.60
C ASP A 107 1.49 16.81 -14.16
N LEU A 108 2.38 16.10 -14.85
CA LEU A 108 2.81 14.75 -14.48
C LEU A 108 3.59 14.73 -13.17
N GLY A 109 4.52 15.67 -12.97
CA GLY A 109 5.26 15.80 -11.71
C GLY A 109 4.30 16.04 -10.54
N ASP A 110 3.31 16.90 -10.72
CA ASP A 110 2.37 17.27 -9.66
C ASP A 110 1.41 16.10 -9.36
N LYS A 111 1.01 15.31 -10.37
CA LYS A 111 0.26 14.05 -10.16
C LYS A 111 1.06 12.99 -9.43
N LEU A 112 2.36 12.86 -9.72
CA LEU A 112 3.23 11.91 -9.04
C LEU A 112 3.49 12.33 -7.58
N GLU A 113 3.61 13.63 -7.32
CA GLU A 113 3.69 14.18 -5.96
C GLU A 113 2.41 13.89 -5.16
N LEU A 114 1.22 14.08 -5.77
CA LEU A 114 -0.05 13.71 -5.14
C LEU A 114 -0.17 12.20 -4.88
N LEU A 115 0.28 11.37 -5.82
CA LEU A 115 0.31 9.91 -5.64
C LEU A 115 1.24 9.49 -4.49
N LEU A 116 2.41 10.12 -4.39
CA LEU A 116 3.33 9.89 -3.29
C LEU A 116 2.69 10.31 -1.96
N TYR A 117 2.08 11.50 -1.90
CA TYR A 117 1.42 11.98 -0.69
C TYR A 117 0.26 11.06 -0.27
N GLN A 118 -0.57 10.60 -1.21
CA GLN A 118 -1.62 9.61 -0.95
C GLN A 118 -1.06 8.32 -0.35
N CYS A 119 0.00 7.76 -0.94
CA CYS A 119 0.64 6.55 -0.41
C CYS A 119 1.13 6.76 1.03
N LEU A 120 1.78 7.89 1.31
CA LEU A 120 2.28 8.18 2.66
C LEU A 120 1.17 8.45 3.67
N PHE A 121 0.07 9.06 3.24
CA PHE A 121 -1.14 9.21 4.04
C PHE A 121 -1.75 7.84 4.39
N ARG A 122 -1.95 6.97 3.40
CA ARG A 122 -2.48 5.62 3.61
C ARG A 122 -1.55 4.76 4.46
N TRP A 123 -0.23 4.94 4.34
CA TRP A 123 0.75 4.31 5.21
C TRP A 123 0.59 4.75 6.67
N SER A 124 0.47 6.06 6.91
CA SER A 124 0.19 6.62 8.23
C SER A 124 -1.11 6.04 8.81
N LEU A 125 -2.19 6.00 8.03
CA LEU A 125 -3.47 5.45 8.45
C LEU A 125 -3.36 3.95 8.81
N MET A 126 -2.67 3.17 7.99
CA MET A 126 -2.44 1.75 8.25
C MET A 126 -1.64 1.54 9.55
N GLN A 127 -0.61 2.36 9.79
CA GLN A 127 0.18 2.30 11.01
C GLN A 127 -0.64 2.64 12.25
N TYR A 128 -1.55 3.62 12.17
CA TYR A 128 -2.47 3.92 13.27
C TYR A 128 -3.29 2.69 13.64
N TRP A 129 -3.99 2.10 12.66
CA TRP A 129 -4.83 0.91 12.91
C TRP A 129 -4.04 -0.31 13.35
N ALA A 130 -2.84 -0.52 12.81
CA ALA A 130 -1.96 -1.61 13.23
C ALA A 130 -1.57 -1.48 14.71
N LEU A 131 -1.29 -0.27 15.20
CA LEU A 131 -0.97 -0.02 16.61
C LEU A 131 -2.21 -0.12 17.50
N THR A 132 -3.33 0.48 17.10
CA THR A 132 -4.58 0.46 17.86
C THR A 132 -5.11 -0.98 18.05
N LEU A 133 -5.00 -1.81 17.01
CA LEU A 133 -5.46 -3.20 17.03
C LEU A 133 -4.37 -4.20 17.42
N ALA A 134 -3.14 -3.75 17.70
CA ALA A 134 -2.03 -4.63 18.07
C ALA A 134 -2.37 -5.58 19.24
N PRO A 135 -3.03 -5.14 20.34
CA PRO A 135 -3.38 -6.04 21.44
C PRO A 135 -4.32 -7.17 21.01
N ILE A 136 -5.30 -6.86 20.15
CA ILE A 136 -6.26 -7.84 19.63
C ILE A 136 -5.56 -8.85 18.72
N VAL A 137 -4.70 -8.36 17.82
CA VAL A 137 -3.91 -9.23 16.93
C VAL A 137 -2.99 -10.15 17.75
N ALA A 138 -2.35 -9.63 18.79
CA ALA A 138 -1.52 -10.42 19.69
C ALA A 138 -2.33 -11.51 20.41
N ALA A 139 -3.53 -11.18 20.90
CA ALA A 139 -4.44 -12.14 21.51
C ALA A 139 -4.86 -13.25 20.53
N MET A 140 -5.19 -12.91 19.29
CA MET A 140 -5.53 -13.89 18.23
C MET A 140 -4.35 -14.83 17.93
N VAL A 141 -3.13 -14.30 17.85
CA VAL A 141 -1.93 -15.10 17.61
C VAL A 141 -1.65 -16.04 18.78
N PHE A 142 -1.80 -15.54 20.02
CA PHE A 142 -1.67 -16.35 21.23
C PHE A 142 -2.70 -17.48 21.29
N GLU A 143 -3.96 -17.18 20.96
CA GLU A 143 -5.01 -18.20 20.83
C GLU A 143 -4.63 -19.26 19.78
N GLY A 144 -4.13 -18.83 18.62
CA GLY A 144 -3.63 -19.75 17.58
C GLY A 144 -2.50 -20.64 18.08
N TYR A 145 -1.58 -20.11 18.90
CA TYR A 145 -0.53 -20.89 19.55
C TYR A 145 -1.10 -21.94 20.52
N LYS A 146 -2.09 -21.57 21.34
CA LYS A 146 -2.73 -22.51 22.27
C LYS A 146 -3.52 -23.60 21.56
N VAL A 147 -4.23 -23.26 20.48
CA VAL A 147 -4.89 -24.26 19.62
C VAL A 147 -3.87 -25.22 19.01
N ARG A 148 -2.69 -24.74 18.62
CA ARG A 148 -1.60 -25.61 18.15
C ARG A 148 -1.17 -26.59 19.24
N GLU A 149 -0.96 -26.10 20.46
CA GLU A 149 -0.58 -26.93 21.61
C GLU A 149 -1.59 -28.06 21.84
N ILE A 150 -2.90 -27.76 21.83
CA ILE A 150 -3.97 -28.76 21.92
C ILE A 150 -3.88 -29.78 20.78
N LYS A 151 -3.77 -29.32 19.53
CA LYS A 151 -3.66 -30.20 18.35
C LYS A 151 -2.40 -31.07 18.33
N MET A 152 -1.38 -30.76 19.13
CA MET A 152 -0.20 -31.64 19.26
C MET A 152 -0.48 -32.87 20.10
N TYR A 153 -1.47 -32.81 21.01
CA TYR A 153 -1.85 -33.93 21.87
C TYR A 153 -2.94 -34.82 21.24
N GLU A 154 -3.61 -34.33 20.19
CA GLU A 154 -4.66 -35.06 19.48
C GLU A 154 -4.12 -35.62 18.14
N PHE A 155 -4.17 -36.94 17.96
CA PHE A 155 -3.70 -37.59 16.74
C PHE A 155 -4.54 -37.14 15.51
N GLY A 156 -3.86 -36.63 14.47
CA GLY A 156 -4.45 -36.42 13.14
C GLY A 156 -5.00 -35.02 12.81
N MET A 157 -4.93 -34.03 13.72
CA MET A 157 -5.55 -32.72 13.49
C MET A 157 -4.67 -31.63 12.86
N SER A 158 -3.34 -31.79 12.88
CA SER A 158 -2.43 -30.83 12.24
C SER A 158 -2.21 -31.19 10.76
N SER A 159 -2.60 -30.30 9.85
CA SER A 159 -2.47 -30.49 8.40
C SER A 159 -1.70 -29.34 7.77
N GLY A 160 -0.52 -29.64 7.22
CA GLY A 160 0.30 -28.66 6.50
C GLY A 160 -0.39 -28.08 5.27
N LYS A 161 -1.34 -28.81 4.65
CA LYS A 161 -2.16 -28.28 3.54
C LYS A 161 -3.02 -27.11 3.99
N ARG A 162 -3.60 -27.17 5.19
CA ARG A 162 -4.44 -26.09 5.75
C ARG A 162 -3.60 -24.86 6.09
N GLN A 163 -2.40 -25.06 6.65
CA GLN A 163 -1.45 -23.96 6.86
C GLN A 163 -1.08 -23.26 5.55
N MET A 164 -0.81 -24.02 4.48
CA MET A 164 -0.44 -23.47 3.18
C MET A 164 -1.57 -22.65 2.54
N ILE A 165 -2.84 -23.05 2.72
CA ILE A 165 -4.00 -22.27 2.28
C ILE A 165 -4.01 -20.91 2.98
N TRP A 166 -3.89 -20.89 4.31
CA TRP A 166 -3.88 -19.65 5.07
C TRP A 166 -2.67 -18.76 4.77
N LEU A 167 -1.50 -19.34 4.49
CA LEU A 167 -0.32 -18.61 4.04
C LEU A 167 -0.58 -17.91 2.69
N LYS A 168 -1.24 -18.60 1.75
CA LYS A 168 -1.64 -18.01 0.45
C LYS A 168 -2.68 -16.92 0.64
N SER A 169 -3.67 -17.11 1.51
CA SER A 169 -4.67 -16.10 1.85
C SER A 169 -4.03 -14.86 2.49
N PHE A 170 -3.06 -15.04 3.39
CA PHE A 170 -2.30 -13.94 3.97
C PHE A 170 -1.48 -13.18 2.91
N ALA A 171 -0.82 -13.90 2.01
CA ALA A 171 -0.12 -13.27 0.89
C ALA A 171 -1.07 -12.49 -0.04
N PHE A 172 -2.30 -12.98 -0.24
CA PHE A 172 -3.33 -12.27 -0.99
C PHE A 172 -3.82 -11.01 -0.27
N LEU A 173 -3.98 -11.04 1.06
CA LEU A 173 -4.30 -9.86 1.86
C LEU A 173 -3.20 -8.78 1.73
N LEU A 174 -1.93 -9.19 1.82
CA LEU A 174 -0.81 -8.26 1.59
C LEU A 174 -0.83 -7.68 0.18
N PHE A 175 -1.16 -8.47 -0.84
CA PHE A 175 -1.34 -7.98 -2.21
C PHE A 175 -2.46 -6.93 -2.28
N MET A 176 -3.61 -7.17 -1.64
CA MET A 176 -4.71 -6.20 -1.58
C MET A 176 -4.34 -4.91 -0.86
N VAL A 177 -3.50 -4.98 0.18
CA VAL A 177 -2.94 -3.77 0.81
C VAL A 177 -2.14 -2.96 -0.19
N ASN A 178 -1.31 -3.60 -1.03
CA ASN A 178 -0.58 -2.88 -2.08
C ASN A 178 -1.53 -2.24 -3.11
N VAL A 179 -2.57 -2.97 -3.54
CA VAL A 179 -3.62 -2.45 -4.43
C VAL A 179 -4.24 -1.17 -3.84
N TYR A 180 -4.59 -1.22 -2.55
CA TYR A 180 -5.13 -0.07 -1.82
C TYR A 180 -4.15 1.10 -1.73
N MET A 181 -2.84 0.88 -1.62
CA MET A 181 -1.89 1.99 -1.54
C MET A 181 -1.85 2.81 -2.85
N PHE A 182 -1.86 2.13 -4.00
CA PHE A 182 -1.59 2.78 -5.29
C PHE A 182 -2.83 3.22 -6.06
N LEU A 183 -3.98 2.57 -5.90
CA LEU A 183 -5.18 2.93 -6.66
C LEU A 183 -5.89 4.14 -6.04
N PRO A 184 -6.04 5.26 -6.76
CA PRO A 184 -6.88 6.36 -6.31
C PRO A 184 -8.35 5.92 -6.35
N TYR A 185 -8.93 5.64 -5.19
CA TYR A 185 -10.35 5.29 -5.05
C TYR A 185 -11.17 6.56 -4.80
N SER A 186 -12.35 6.67 -5.43
CA SER A 186 -13.31 7.76 -5.18
C SER A 186 -14.52 7.32 -4.34
N SER A 187 -14.34 6.35 -3.44
CA SER A 187 -15.43 5.76 -2.66
C SER A 187 -15.20 5.96 -1.17
N ASN A 188 -16.29 6.22 -0.44
CA ASN A 188 -16.39 6.30 1.03
C ASN A 188 -15.80 5.07 1.75
N PHE A 189 -15.42 4.01 1.03
CA PHE A 189 -14.82 2.80 1.59
C PHE A 189 -13.35 2.95 2.02
N GLY A 190 -12.65 4.00 1.56
CA GLY A 190 -11.22 4.21 1.82
C GLY A 190 -10.83 4.11 3.31
N PRO A 191 -11.48 4.86 4.21
CA PRO A 191 -11.15 4.85 5.64
C PRO A 191 -11.40 3.51 6.37
N TYR A 192 -12.32 2.69 5.86
CA TYR A 192 -12.72 1.42 6.48
C TYR A 192 -11.80 0.25 6.13
N TYR A 193 -11.06 0.35 5.01
CA TYR A 193 -10.19 -0.73 4.57
C TYR A 193 -9.04 -1.04 5.56
N PRO A 194 -8.30 -0.05 6.09
CA PRO A 194 -7.19 -0.30 7.01
C PRO A 194 -7.54 -1.12 8.27
N PRO A 195 -8.59 -0.81 9.05
CA PRO A 195 -8.95 -1.64 10.21
C PRO A 195 -9.34 -3.06 9.81
N ALA A 196 -10.09 -3.22 8.71
CA ALA A 196 -10.48 -4.54 8.21
C ALA A 196 -9.27 -5.36 7.77
N ALA A 197 -8.31 -4.75 7.06
CA ALA A 197 -7.09 -5.40 6.61
C ALA A 197 -6.24 -5.90 7.78
N VAL A 198 -6.13 -5.12 8.86
CA VAL A 198 -5.40 -5.52 10.08
C VAL A 198 -6.08 -6.70 10.77
N LEU A 199 -7.41 -6.66 10.94
CA LEU A 199 -8.15 -7.76 11.58
C LEU A 199 -8.09 -9.06 10.77
N LEU A 200 -8.29 -8.98 9.46
CA LEU A 200 -8.19 -10.15 8.56
C LEU A 200 -6.77 -10.74 8.57
N SER A 201 -5.76 -9.87 8.63
CA SER A 201 -4.36 -10.29 8.75
C SER A 201 -4.11 -11.00 10.08
N GLY A 202 -4.60 -10.46 11.21
CA GLY A 202 -4.51 -11.11 12.52
C GLY A 202 -5.21 -12.47 12.57
N PHE A 203 -6.41 -12.56 11.97
CA PHE A 203 -7.13 -13.82 11.86
C PHE A 203 -6.39 -14.86 10.99
N ALA A 204 -5.85 -14.43 9.86
CA ALA A 204 -5.04 -15.30 9.02
C ALA A 204 -3.78 -15.79 9.77
N LEU A 205 -3.12 -14.92 10.54
CA LEU A 205 -1.97 -15.29 11.37
C LEU A 205 -2.35 -16.31 12.44
N LYS A 206 -3.48 -16.14 13.14
CA LYS A 206 -4.03 -17.14 14.09
C LYS A 206 -4.19 -18.51 13.42
N GLN A 207 -4.75 -18.53 12.22
CA GLN A 207 -4.97 -19.79 11.50
C GLN A 207 -3.65 -20.42 11.07
N ILE A 208 -2.69 -19.63 10.57
CA ILE A 208 -1.34 -20.09 10.22
C ILE A 208 -0.68 -20.72 11.46
N THR A 209 -0.64 -20.02 12.60
CA THR A 209 0.03 -20.52 13.81
C THR A 209 -0.63 -21.79 14.35
N SER A 210 -1.95 -21.88 14.27
CA SER A 210 -2.71 -23.05 14.73
C SER A 210 -2.48 -24.33 13.92
N HIS A 211 -1.90 -24.24 12.73
CA HIS A 211 -1.70 -25.37 11.81
C HIS A 211 -0.23 -25.64 11.47
N ILE A 212 0.71 -25.01 12.20
CA ILE A 212 2.15 -25.30 12.06
C ILE A 212 2.40 -26.78 12.39
N THR A 213 2.71 -27.57 11.37
CA THR A 213 3.01 -29.00 11.50
C THR A 213 4.43 -29.16 12.08
N LYS A 214 4.66 -30.19 12.91
CA LYS A 214 6.04 -30.56 13.30
C LYS A 214 6.78 -30.97 12.02
N ALA A 215 7.92 -30.33 11.75
CA ALA A 215 8.91 -30.92 10.86
C ALA A 215 9.47 -32.14 11.61
N PHE A 216 9.08 -33.33 11.16
CA PHE A 216 9.74 -34.59 11.50
C PHE A 216 10.77 -34.89 10.41
#